data_AF-A0A1U9Z596-F1
#
_entry.id   AF-A0A1U9Z596-F1
#
_cell.length_a   1.000
_cell.length_b   1.000
_cell.length_c   1.000
_cell.angle_alpha   90.00
_cell.angle_beta   90.00
_cell.angle_gamma   90.00
#
_symmetry.space_group_name_H-M   'P 1'
#
loop_
_entity.id
_entity.type
_entity.pdbx_description
1 polymer ?
#
loop_
_entity_poly.entity_id
_entity_poly.type
_entity_poly.pdbx_seq_one_letter_code
_entity_poly.pdbx_strand_id
1 'polypeptide(L)'
;MTPEEIVQHAADMSLVLLSIALLLTAFRVVKGPTLPDRVLALDMIVAVGVGFIIVIAVRTGFTLYIDIAIALGLVGFLATVAFARFIRSSAMRADTETGFEVKPHPMAYDSGPSGEDVPVVSADAEKGRE
;
A
#
# COMPACT_ATOMS: atom_id res chain seq x y z
N MET A 1 12.25 41.61 -22.12
CA MET A 1 12.11 40.37 -21.33
C MET A 1 13.04 40.50 -20.14
N THR A 2 12.56 41.04 -19.04
CA THR A 2 13.28 40.97 -17.77
C THR A 2 13.19 39.53 -17.24
N PRO A 3 14.14 39.06 -16.42
CA PRO A 3 14.06 37.72 -15.83
C PRO A 3 12.76 37.47 -15.06
N GLU A 4 12.19 38.50 -14.45
CA GLU A 4 10.95 38.44 -13.68
C GLU A 4 9.73 38.17 -14.57
N GLU A 5 9.65 38.79 -15.76
CA GLU A 5 8.58 38.55 -16.73
C GLU A 5 8.55 37.08 -17.18
N ILE A 6 9.71 36.46 -17.36
CA ILE A 6 9.82 35.05 -17.75
C ILE A 6 9.22 34.14 -16.69
N VAL A 7 9.55 34.37 -15.42
CA VAL A 7 9.03 33.58 -14.29
C VAL A 7 7.52 33.74 -14.17
N GLN A 8 7.00 34.95 -14.34
CA GLN A 8 5.55 35.21 -14.27
C GLN A 8 4.80 34.48 -15.38
N HIS A 9 5.27 34.55 -16.63
CA HIS A 9 4.66 33.81 -17.73
C HIS A 9 4.75 32.29 -17.56
N ALA A 10 5.87 31.78 -17.06
CA ALA A 10 6.02 30.36 -16.75
C ALA A 10 5.06 29.92 -15.64
N ALA A 11 4.87 30.75 -14.61
CA ALA A 11 3.91 30.48 -13.53
C ALA A 11 2.47 30.45 -14.04
N ASP A 12 2.07 31.42 -14.88
CA ASP A 12 0.74 31.44 -15.48
C ASP A 12 0.49 30.21 -16.36
N MET A 13 1.48 29.83 -17.17
CA MET A 13 1.41 28.61 -17.97
C MET A 13 1.30 27.36 -17.08
N SER A 14 2.03 27.33 -15.96
CA SER A 14 1.95 26.24 -14.98
C SER A 14 0.56 26.14 -14.34
N LEU A 15 -0.08 27.26 -13.99
CA LEU A 15 -1.44 27.28 -13.45
C LEU A 15 -2.46 26.72 -14.45
N VAL A 16 -2.31 27.03 -15.74
CA VAL A 16 -3.17 26.46 -16.80
C VAL A 16 -2.97 24.95 -16.89
N LEU A 17 -1.72 24.47 -16.92
CA LEU A 17 -1.42 23.05 -16.98
C LEU A 17 -1.92 22.30 -15.75
N LEU A 18 -1.73 22.86 -14.55
CA LEU A 18 -2.24 22.30 -13.31
C LEU A 18 -3.77 22.28 -13.26
N SER A 19 -4.44 23.27 -13.85
CA SER A 19 -5.91 23.28 -13.96
C SER A 19 -6.40 22.13 -14.84
N ILE A 20 -5.73 21.89 -15.97
CA ILE A 20 -6.03 20.76 -16.84
C ILE A 20 -5.76 19.45 -16.09
N ALA A 21 -4.62 19.33 -15.41
CA ALA A 21 -4.27 18.16 -14.62
C ALA A 21 -5.33 17.88 -13.53
N LEU A 22 -5.80 18.91 -12.83
CA LEU A 22 -6.84 18.81 -11.81
C LEU A 22 -8.16 18.28 -12.39
N LEU A 23 -8.57 18.78 -13.56
CA LEU A 23 -9.78 18.29 -14.23
C LEU A 23 -9.64 16.82 -14.66
N LEU A 24 -8.47 16.43 -15.19
CA LEU A 24 -8.20 15.06 -15.61
C LEU A 24 -8.17 14.10 -14.41
N THR A 25 -7.54 14.48 -13.30
CA THR A 25 -7.48 13.66 -12.09
C THR A 25 -8.85 13.56 -11.41
N ALA A 26 -9.60 14.66 -11.34
CA ALA A 26 -10.99 14.65 -10.86
C ALA A 26 -11.89 13.73 -11.69
N PHE A 27 -11.77 13.78 -13.02
CA PHE A 27 -12.47 12.86 -13.91
C PHE A 27 -12.10 11.40 -13.63
N ARG A 28 -10.81 11.11 -13.37
CA ARG A 28 -10.35 9.76 -13.05
C ARG A 28 -10.88 9.26 -11.71
N VAL A 29 -11.02 10.11 -10.70
CA VAL A 29 -11.64 9.72 -9.41
C VAL A 29 -13.06 9.19 -9.62
N VAL A 30 -13.84 9.80 -10.50
CA VAL A 30 -15.24 9.40 -10.75
C VAL A 30 -15.32 8.15 -11.65
N LYS A 31 -14.55 8.12 -12.74
CA LYS A 31 -14.59 7.01 -13.72
C LYS A 31 -13.68 5.82 -13.39
N GLY A 32 -12.87 5.89 -12.34
CA GLY A 32 -11.92 4.84 -11.98
C GLY A 32 -12.62 3.48 -11.81
N PRO A 33 -12.15 2.41 -12.49
CA PRO A 33 -12.82 1.10 -12.50
C PRO A 33 -12.65 0.33 -11.18
N THR A 34 -11.56 0.57 -10.45
CA THR A 34 -11.22 -0.15 -9.22
C THR A 34 -11.08 0.82 -8.04
N LEU A 35 -11.32 0.35 -6.81
CA LEU A 35 -11.12 1.16 -5.60
C LEU A 35 -9.69 1.71 -5.47
N PRO A 36 -8.62 0.92 -5.73
CA PRO A 36 -7.26 1.43 -5.70
C PRO A 36 -6.99 2.55 -6.73
N ASP A 37 -7.55 2.46 -7.94
CA ASP A 37 -7.38 3.49 -8.98
C ASP A 37 -8.00 4.83 -8.55
N ARG A 38 -9.17 4.79 -7.91
CA ARG A 38 -9.83 6.00 -7.39
C ARG A 38 -9.02 6.67 -6.29
N VAL A 39 -8.43 5.88 -5.38
CA VAL A 39 -7.62 6.47 -4.31
C VAL A 39 -6.29 6.98 -4.80
N LEU A 40 -5.66 6.30 -5.76
CA LEU A 40 -4.49 6.86 -6.44
C LEU A 40 -4.84 8.18 -7.15
N ALA A 41 -6.00 8.27 -7.79
CA ALA A 41 -6.45 9.52 -8.40
C ALA A 41 -6.72 10.64 -7.36
N LEU A 42 -7.23 10.29 -6.18
CA LEU A 42 -7.43 11.23 -5.07
C LEU A 42 -6.09 11.76 -4.52
N ASP A 43 -5.08 10.90 -4.40
CA ASP A 43 -3.71 11.30 -4.05
C ASP A 43 -3.13 12.28 -5.07
N MET A 44 -3.34 11.99 -6.37
CA MET A 44 -2.91 12.90 -7.43
C MET A 44 -3.61 14.25 -7.37
N ILE A 45 -4.87 14.34 -6.91
CA ILE A 45 -5.53 15.63 -6.67
C ILE A 45 -4.79 16.41 -5.58
N VAL A 46 -4.39 15.75 -4.48
CA VAL A 46 -3.62 16.41 -3.42
C VAL A 46 -2.28 16.90 -3.95
N ALA A 47 -1.56 16.07 -4.71
CA ALA A 47 -0.29 16.45 -5.33
C ALA A 47 -0.43 17.66 -6.29
N VAL A 48 -1.48 17.68 -7.13
CA VAL A 48 -1.78 18.82 -8.01
C VAL A 48 -2.13 20.07 -7.19
N GLY A 49 -2.90 19.93 -6.11
CA GLY A 49 -3.22 21.02 -5.18
C GLY A 49 -1.97 21.60 -4.51
N VAL A 50 -1.03 20.77 -4.07
CA VAL A 50 0.29 21.20 -3.56
C VAL A 50 1.04 21.98 -4.64
N GLY A 51 1.04 21.49 -5.88
CA GLY A 51 1.62 22.20 -7.04
C GLY A 51 1.02 23.58 -7.26
N PHE A 52 -0.31 23.72 -7.15
CA PHE A 52 -1.00 25.01 -7.25
C PHE A 52 -0.51 26.00 -6.19
N ILE A 53 -0.43 25.55 -4.94
CA ILE A 53 -0.01 26.39 -3.81
C ILE A 53 1.44 26.86 -4.01
N ILE A 54 2.33 25.99 -4.48
CA ILE A 54 3.72 26.34 -4.77
C ILE A 54 3.82 27.40 -5.88
N VAL A 55 3.07 27.25 -6.96
CA VAL A 55 3.08 28.24 -8.05
C VAL A 55 2.53 29.59 -7.58
N ILE A 56 1.49 29.59 -6.72
CA ILE A 56 0.98 30.81 -6.08
C ILE A 56 2.03 31.43 -5.16
N ALA A 57 2.80 30.62 -4.42
CA ALA A 57 3.90 31.08 -3.60
C ALA A 57 4.95 31.83 -4.44
N VAL A 58 5.31 31.28 -5.60
CA VAL A 58 6.24 31.90 -6.54
C VAL A 58 5.69 33.23 -7.08
N ARG A 59 4.40 33.30 -7.42
CA ARG A 59 3.78 34.54 -7.93
C ARG A 59 3.64 35.64 -6.88
N THR A 60 3.35 35.27 -5.64
CA THR A 60 3.06 36.24 -4.55
C THR A 60 4.30 36.60 -3.74
N GLY A 61 5.34 35.75 -3.76
CA GLY A 61 6.53 35.89 -2.93
C GLY A 61 6.31 35.53 -1.45
N PHE A 62 5.11 35.12 -1.05
CA PHE A 62 4.82 34.76 0.33
C PHE A 62 5.22 33.32 0.64
N THR A 63 6.23 33.17 1.50
CA THR A 63 6.75 31.86 1.94
C THR A 63 5.75 31.05 2.75
N LEU A 64 4.74 31.69 3.35
CA LEU A 64 3.65 31.02 4.09
C LEU A 64 2.98 29.91 3.26
N TYR A 65 2.84 30.12 1.95
CA TYR A 65 2.26 29.12 1.05
C TYR A 65 3.12 27.86 0.96
N ILE A 66 4.44 27.98 1.09
CA ILE A 66 5.35 26.83 1.08
C ILE A 66 5.12 25.96 2.33
N ASP A 67 4.93 26.58 3.50
CA ASP A 67 4.64 25.83 4.74
C ASP A 67 3.32 25.06 4.62
N ILE A 68 2.28 25.71 4.05
CA ILE A 68 0.99 25.08 3.78
C ILE A 68 1.15 23.91 2.79
N ALA A 69 1.94 24.10 1.72
CA ALA A 69 2.21 23.07 0.71
C ALA A 69 2.92 21.85 1.32
N ILE A 70 3.92 22.06 2.17
CA ILE A 70 4.64 20.98 2.87
C ILE A 70 3.68 20.23 3.81
N ALA A 71 2.91 20.95 4.62
CA ALA A 71 1.94 20.34 5.53
C ALA A 71 0.90 19.50 4.77
N LEU A 72 0.31 20.03 3.69
CA LEU A 72 -0.64 19.31 2.85
C LEU A 72 -0.02 18.09 2.16
N GLY A 73 1.24 18.20 1.69
CA GLY A 73 1.96 17.08 1.10
C GLY A 73 2.16 15.93 2.10
N LEU A 74 2.55 16.25 3.33
CA LEU A 74 2.72 15.24 4.39
C LEU A 74 1.38 14.58 4.78
N VAL A 75 0.32 15.38 4.91
CA VAL A 75 -1.02 14.86 5.23
C VAL A 75 -1.55 13.97 4.09
N GLY A 76 -1.39 14.40 2.84
CA GLY A 76 -1.77 13.62 1.66
C GLY A 76 -1.07 12.26 1.59
N PHE A 77 0.25 12.27 1.77
CA PHE A 77 1.05 11.05 1.81
C PHE A 77 0.63 10.12 2.97
N LEU A 78 0.37 10.67 4.15
CA LEU A 78 -0.06 9.85 5.29
C LEU A 78 -1.45 9.23 5.03
N ALA A 79 -2.35 9.97 4.38
CA ALA A 79 -3.69 9.49 4.03
C ALA A 79 -3.62 8.29 3.07
N THR A 80 -2.74 8.33 2.05
CA THR A 80 -2.57 7.20 1.13
C THR A 80 -1.95 5.98 1.79
N VAL A 81 -0.94 6.17 2.65
CA VAL A 81 -0.36 5.07 3.43
C VAL A 81 -1.40 4.43 4.36
N ALA A 82 -2.21 5.25 5.03
CA ALA A 82 -3.29 4.76 5.89
C ALA A 82 -4.31 3.95 5.07
N PHE A 83 -4.69 4.42 3.89
CA PHE A 83 -5.60 3.72 3.00
C PHE A 83 -5.02 2.38 2.49
N ALA A 84 -3.76 2.36 2.08
CA ALA A 84 -3.09 1.13 1.66
C ALA A 84 -3.05 0.09 2.79
N ARG A 85 -2.80 0.52 4.04
CA ARG A 85 -2.87 -0.35 5.21
C ARG A 85 -4.28 -0.87 5.46
N PHE A 86 -5.29 -0.03 5.28
CA PHE A 86 -6.70 -0.40 5.44
C PHE A 86 -7.15 -1.45 4.42
N ILE A 87 -6.81 -1.30 3.13
CA ILE A 87 -7.10 -2.33 2.12
C ILE A 87 -6.44 -3.66 2.48
N ARG A 88 -5.16 -3.64 2.89
CA ARG A 88 -4.45 -4.86 3.26
C ARG A 88 -5.07 -5.53 4.49
N SER A 89 -5.46 -4.77 5.51
CA SER A 89 -6.05 -5.36 6.72
C SER A 89 -7.45 -5.90 6.49
N SER A 90 -8.24 -5.27 5.61
CA SER A 90 -9.56 -5.75 5.24
C SER A 90 -9.50 -7.04 4.41
N ALA A 91 -8.51 -7.19 3.52
CA ALA A 91 -8.27 -8.45 2.81
C ALA A 91 -8.00 -9.63 3.76
N MET A 92 -7.15 -9.46 4.78
CA MET A 92 -6.85 -10.55 5.74
C MET A 92 -8.06 -10.98 6.60
N ARG A 93 -9.04 -10.09 6.82
CA ARG A 93 -10.28 -10.45 7.54
C ARG A 93 -11.23 -11.28 6.68
N ALA A 94 -11.30 -11.02 5.37
CA ALA A 94 -12.14 -11.78 4.46
C ALA A 94 -11.71 -13.25 4.37
N ASP A 95 -10.39 -13.52 4.33
CA ASP A 95 -9.84 -14.89 4.33
C ASP A 95 -10.17 -15.67 5.62
N THR A 96 -10.44 -14.96 6.73
CA THR A 96 -10.84 -15.58 8.00
C THR A 96 -12.34 -15.95 8.03
N GLU A 97 -13.17 -15.22 7.29
CA GLU A 97 -14.64 -15.42 7.23
C GLU A 97 -15.05 -16.43 6.15
N THR A 98 -14.33 -16.48 5.02
CA THR A 98 -14.42 -17.61 4.08
C THR A 98 -13.66 -18.78 4.67
N GLY A 99 -14.29 -19.45 5.63
CA GLY A 99 -13.75 -20.60 6.33
C GLY A 99 -12.99 -21.51 5.37
N PHE A 100 -11.69 -21.64 5.60
CA PHE A 100 -10.97 -22.82 5.21
C PHE A 100 -11.66 -23.96 5.95
N GLU A 101 -12.70 -24.55 5.33
CA GLU A 101 -13.32 -25.78 5.80
C GLU A 101 -12.24 -26.85 5.69
N VAL A 102 -11.45 -26.97 6.77
CA VAL A 102 -10.56 -28.10 6.97
C VAL A 102 -11.49 -29.30 7.08
N LYS A 103 -11.81 -29.94 5.95
CA LYS A 103 -12.44 -31.24 5.97
C LYS A 103 -11.51 -32.12 6.79
N PRO A 104 -11.94 -32.69 7.93
CA PRO A 104 -11.08 -33.57 8.69
C PRO A 104 -10.68 -34.70 7.75
N HIS A 105 -9.40 -34.76 7.41
CA HIS A 105 -8.87 -35.95 6.77
C HIS A 105 -9.11 -37.06 7.80
N PRO A 106 -9.83 -38.15 7.45
CA PRO A 106 -9.91 -39.28 8.35
C PRO A 106 -8.46 -39.68 8.61
N MET A 107 -7.98 -39.39 9.82
CA MET A 107 -6.81 -40.05 10.36
C MET A 107 -7.25 -41.49 10.46
N ALA A 108 -7.09 -42.23 9.36
CA ALA A 108 -6.83 -43.64 9.45
C ALA A 108 -5.57 -43.69 10.32
N TYR A 109 -5.78 -43.85 11.62
CA TYR A 109 -4.77 -44.37 12.51
C TYR A 109 -4.53 -45.77 11.95
N ASP A 110 -3.68 -45.84 10.93
CA ASP A 110 -2.99 -47.07 10.61
C ASP A 110 -2.32 -47.42 11.92
N SER A 111 -2.91 -48.42 12.58
CA SER A 111 -2.42 -48.93 13.84
C SER A 111 -1.14 -49.63 13.45
N GLY A 112 -0.06 -48.84 13.31
CA GLY A 112 1.27 -49.36 13.10
C GLY A 112 1.50 -50.46 14.14
N PRO A 113 2.25 -51.51 13.77
CA PRO A 113 2.30 -52.75 14.54
C PRO A 113 2.38 -52.48 16.03
N SER A 114 1.42 -53.02 16.79
CA SER A 114 1.44 -52.97 18.24
C SER A 114 2.80 -53.43 18.73
N GLY A 115 3.35 -52.78 19.76
CA GLY A 115 4.73 -52.96 20.24
C GLY A 115 5.19 -54.40 20.56
N GLU A 116 4.31 -55.41 20.43
CA GLU A 116 4.65 -56.84 20.40
C GLU A 116 5.39 -57.28 19.14
N ASP A 117 5.20 -56.60 18.01
CA ASP A 117 5.81 -56.96 16.70
C ASP A 117 7.14 -56.22 16.46
N VAL A 118 7.62 -55.44 17.43
CA VAL A 118 8.92 -54.77 17.32
C VAL A 118 10.01 -55.78 17.67
N PRO A 119 10.87 -56.20 16.72
CA PRO A 119 11.93 -57.16 16.99
C PRO A 119 12.89 -56.57 18.04
N VAL A 120 12.92 -57.16 19.23
CA VAL A 120 13.83 -56.78 20.30
C VAL A 120 15.22 -57.25 19.90
N VAL A 121 16.07 -56.31 19.45
CA VAL A 121 17.48 -56.57 19.20
C VAL A 121 18.16 -56.84 20.54
N SER A 122 18.31 -58.12 20.89
CA SER A 122 19.07 -58.55 22.07
C SER A 122 20.56 -58.29 21.83
N ALA A 123 21.09 -57.28 22.52
CA ALA A 123 22.50 -56.91 22.51
C ALA A 123 23.35 -57.83 23.42
N ASP A 124 23.24 -59.15 23.24
CA ASP A 124 24.08 -60.12 23.96
C ASP A 124 25.12 -60.71 23.00
N ALA A 125 26.09 -59.87 22.63
CA ALA A 125 27.32 -60.32 21.99
C ALA A 125 28.47 -59.40 22.43
N GLU A 126 28.96 -59.61 23.66
CA GLU A 126 30.39 -59.51 24.03
C GLU A 126 30.56 -59.54 25.55
N LYS A 127 30.49 -60.74 26.15
CA LYS A 127 31.29 -61.06 27.34
C LYS A 127 31.34 -62.56 27.60
N GLY A 128 32.49 -63.19 27.33
CA GLY A 128 32.84 -64.47 27.95
C GLY A 128 33.32 -65.59 27.02
N ARG A 129 34.62 -65.53 26.69
CA ARG A 129 35.57 -66.66 26.51
C ARG A 129 36.88 -66.02 26.02
N GLU A 130 37.92 -65.88 26.84
CA GLU A 130 38.83 -66.99 27.27
C GLU A 130 39.06 -68.03 26.18
#